data_AF-A0A504YL64-F1
#
_entry.id   AF-A0A504YL64-F1
#
_cell.length_a   1.000
_cell.length_b   1.000
_cell.length_c   1.000
_cell.angle_alpha   90.00
_cell.angle_beta   90.00
_cell.angle_gamma   90.00
#
_symmetry.space_group_name_H-M   'P 1'
#
loop_
_entity.id
_entity.type
_entity.pdbx_description
1 polymer ?
#
loop_
_entity_poly.entity_id
_entity_poly.type
_entity_poly.pdbx_seq_one_letter_code
_entity_poly.pdbx_strand_id
1 'polypeptide(L)' 'MVRKISVRSSEMEEDKKQDAIAVTMEALELYDIEKNVAAHVKKMFDKKYGPTWHCVVGYQFGR' A
#
# COMPACT_ATOMS: atom_id res chain seq x y z
N MET A 1 -3.00 12.15 16.27
CA MET A 1 -3.41 12.66 14.94
C MET A 1 -3.70 11.43 14.09
N VAL A 2 -4.94 11.18 13.67
CA VAL A 2 -5.29 9.97 12.91
C VAL A 2 -4.91 10.18 11.45
N ARG A 3 -4.07 9.32 10.88
CA ARG A 3 -3.73 9.37 9.44
C ARG A 3 -4.97 8.97 8.64
N LYS A 4 -5.45 9.86 7.75
CA LYS A 4 -6.58 9.59 6.87
C LYS A 4 -6.09 9.17 5.50
N ILE A 5 -6.44 7.96 5.07
CA ILE A 5 -6.20 7.49 3.70
C ILE A 5 -7.38 7.87 2.81
N SER A 6 -7.10 8.43 1.64
CA SER A 6 -8.09 8.73 0.60
C SER A 6 -7.74 7.96 -0.67
N VAL A 7 -8.62 7.05 -1.10
CA VAL A 7 -8.47 6.32 -2.36
C VAL A 7 -8.96 7.21 -3.50
N ARG A 8 -8.09 7.47 -4.51
CA ARG A 8 -8.45 8.28 -5.68
C ARG A 8 -9.18 7.48 -6.76
N SER A 9 -8.71 6.27 -7.03
CA SER A 9 -9.30 5.33 -7.98
C SER A 9 -8.92 3.91 -7.57
N SER A 10 -9.79 2.93 -7.84
CA SER A 10 -9.52 1.52 -7.61
C SER A 10 -10.47 0.65 -8.44
N GLU A 11 -9.92 -0.38 -9.06
CA GLU A 11 -10.67 -1.47 -9.71
C GLU A 11 -10.72 -2.73 -8.82
N MET A 12 -10.15 -2.66 -7.60
CA MET A 12 -10.15 -3.79 -6.68
C MET A 12 -11.54 -3.99 -6.07
N GLU A 13 -11.87 -5.26 -5.81
CA GLU A 13 -12.99 -5.61 -4.96
C GLU A 13 -12.85 -4.97 -3.56
N GLU A 14 -13.97 -4.69 -2.91
CA GLU A 14 -13.98 -3.86 -1.70
C GLU A 14 -13.19 -4.48 -0.54
N ASP A 15 -13.21 -5.81 -0.40
CA ASP A 15 -12.41 -6.54 0.59
C ASP A 15 -10.90 -6.33 0.38
N LYS A 16 -10.42 -6.53 -0.84
CA LYS A 16 -9.01 -6.35 -1.22
C LYS A 16 -8.57 -4.89 -1.11
N LYS A 17 -9.48 -3.96 -1.40
CA LYS A 17 -9.24 -2.52 -1.21
C LYS A 17 -9.12 -2.15 0.27
N GLN A 18 -9.97 -2.70 1.15
CA GLN A 18 -9.83 -2.51 2.59
C GLN A 18 -8.52 -3.09 3.11
N ASP A 19 -8.14 -4.27 2.63
CA ASP A 19 -6.82 -4.86 2.94
C ASP A 19 -5.66 -3.97 2.48
N ALA A 20 -5.76 -3.35 1.29
CA ALA A 20 -4.74 -2.42 0.79
C ALA A 20 -4.60 -1.19 1.71
N ILE A 21 -5.73 -0.64 2.17
CA ILE A 21 -5.75 0.50 3.10
C ILE A 21 -5.10 0.09 4.43
N ALA A 22 -5.51 -1.03 5.02
CA ALA A 22 -5.01 -1.49 6.31
C ALA A 22 -3.50 -1.76 6.28
N VAL A 23 -3.02 -2.52 5.29
CA VAL A 23 -1.60 -2.82 5.11
C VAL A 23 -0.78 -1.55 4.85
N THR A 24 -1.35 -0.57 4.13
CA THR A 24 -0.67 0.71 3.90
C THR A 24 -0.59 1.55 5.19
N MET A 25 -1.65 1.57 6.01
CA MET A 25 -1.63 2.24 7.32
C MET A 25 -0.54 1.65 8.21
N GLU A 26 -0.51 0.32 8.33
CA GLU A 26 0.53 -0.39 9.11
C GLU A 26 1.94 -0.04 8.61
N ALA A 27 2.17 -0.11 7.30
CA ALA A 27 3.47 0.20 6.72
C ALA A 27 3.91 1.65 7.00
N LEU A 28 2.96 2.60 6.98
CA LEU A 28 3.20 4.01 7.27
C LEU A 28 3.45 4.32 8.75
N GLU A 29 3.10 3.40 9.66
CA GLU A 29 3.43 3.47 11.09
C GLU A 29 4.80 2.83 11.38
N LEU A 30 5.17 1.79 10.63
CA LEU A 30 6.42 1.06 10.82
C LEU A 30 7.63 1.68 10.13
N TYR A 31 7.43 2.45 9.05
CA TYR A 31 8.53 2.92 8.21
C TYR A 31 8.36 4.37 7.76
N ASP A 32 9.46 5.13 7.85
CA ASP A 32 9.52 6.52 7.34
C ASP A 32 10.08 6.61 5.91
N ILE A 33 10.71 5.55 5.40
CA ILE A 33 11.33 5.51 4.08
C ILE A 33 10.34 4.88 3.08
N GLU A 34 10.00 5.61 2.01
CA GLU A 34 9.04 5.20 0.97
C GLU A 34 9.34 3.81 0.39
N LYS A 35 10.62 3.51 0.16
CA LYS A 35 11.08 2.19 -0.31
C LYS A 35 10.66 1.06 0.63
N ASN A 36 10.74 1.28 1.94
CA ASN A 36 10.39 0.28 2.94
C ASN A 36 8.88 0.10 3.04
N VAL A 37 8.12 1.19 2.94
CA VAL A 37 6.65 1.16 2.86
C VAL A 37 6.22 0.33 1.65
N ALA A 38 6.75 0.63 0.45
CA ALA A 38 6.43 -0.10 -0.77
C ALA A 38 6.79 -1.59 -0.68
N ALA A 39 7.96 -1.90 -0.13
CA ALA A 39 8.42 -3.29 0.05
C ALA A 39 7.51 -4.07 1.03
N HIS A 40 7.06 -3.43 2.11
CA HIS A 40 6.15 -4.05 3.08
C HIS A 40 4.80 -4.35 2.44
N VAL A 41 4.18 -3.36 1.79
CA VAL A 41 2.87 -3.54 1.12
C VAL A 41 2.95 -4.65 0.07
N LYS A 42 3.98 -4.64 -0.79
CA LYS A 42 4.23 -5.70 -1.77
C LYS A 42 4.32 -7.07 -1.10
N LYS A 43 5.15 -7.21 -0.07
CA LYS A 43 5.38 -8.49 0.62
C LYS A 43 4.08 -9.04 1.22
N MET A 44 3.26 -8.19 1.81
CA MET A 44 1.99 -8.61 2.40
C MET A 44 0.98 -9.06 1.35
N PHE A 45 0.91 -8.34 0.22
CA PHE A 45 0.04 -8.70 -0.89
C PHE A 45 0.49 -9.97 -1.61
N ASP A 46 1.79 -10.14 -1.87
CA ASP A 46 2.35 -11.38 -2.41
C ASP A 46 2.04 -12.58 -1.50
N LYS A 47 2.14 -12.40 -0.18
CA LYS A 47 1.84 -13.45 0.79
C LYS A 47 0.37 -13.81 0.82
N LYS A 48 -0.53 -12.82 0.74
CA LYS A 48 -1.98 -13.03 0.89
C LYS A 48 -2.66 -13.49 -0.40
N TYR A 49 -2.26 -12.92 -1.54
CA TYR A 49 -2.95 -13.13 -2.83
C TYR A 49 -2.08 -13.83 -3.89
N GLY A 50 -0.86 -14.22 -3.53
CA GLY A 50 0.10 -14.81 -4.44
C GLY A 50 0.90 -13.76 -5.23
N PRO A 51 2.15 -14.07 -5.63
CA PRO A 51 2.97 -13.18 -6.44
C PRO A 51 2.50 -13.13 -7.90
N THR A 52 2.83 -12.10 -8.68
CA THR A 52 3.69 -10.94 -8.35
C THR A 52 2.88 -9.66 -8.21
N TRP A 53 3.06 -8.97 -7.09
CA TRP A 53 2.56 -7.62 -6.87
C TRP A 53 3.65 -6.58 -7.08
N HIS A 54 3.23 -5.41 -7.56
CA HIS A 54 4.08 -4.24 -7.70
C HIS A 54 3.48 -3.12 -6.84
N CYS A 55 4.33 -2.43 -6.09
CA CYS A 55 3.92 -1.30 -5.25
C CYS A 55 4.91 -0.16 -5.46
N VAL A 56 4.38 1.06 -5.63
CA VAL A 56 5.16 2.28 -5.84
C VAL A 56 4.66 3.32 -4.83
N VAL A 57 5.59 3.96 -4.13
CA VAL A 57 5.32 4.99 -3.11
C VAL A 57 6.27 6.16 -3.37
N GLY A 58 5.76 7.38 -3.23
CA GLY A 58 6.47 8.60 -3.61
C GLY A 58 5.52 9.81 -3.68
N TYR A 59 6.12 11.00 -3.65
CA TYR A 59 5.38 12.27 -3.70
C TYR A 59 5.11 12.77 -5.14
N GLN A 60 5.99 12.45 -6.09
CA GLN A 60 5.92 12.88 -7.49
C GLN A 60 6.24 11.72 -8.42
N PHE A 61 5.44 11.53 -9.46
CA PHE A 61 5.59 10.47 -10.45
C PHE A 61 5.36 11.01 -11.87
N GLY A 62 5.96 10.37 -12.88
CA GLY A 62 5.68 10.62 -14.29
C GLY A 62 6.34 11.88 -14.86
N ARG A 63 7.65 11.85 -15.04
CA ARG A 63 8.36 12.85 -15.86
C ARG A 63 8.28 12.49 -17.33
#